data_AF-A0A938MSB9-F1
#
_entry.id   AF-A0A938MSB9-F1
#
_cell.length_a   1.000
_cell.length_b   1.000
_cell.length_c   1.000
_cell.angle_alpha   90.00
_cell.angle_beta   90.00
_cell.angle_gamma   90.00
#
_symmetry.space_group_name_H-M   'P 1'
#
loop_
_entity.id
_entity.type
_entity.pdbx_description
1 polymer ?
#
loop_
_entity_poly.entity_id
_entity_poly.type
_entity_poly.pdbx_seq_one_letter_code
_entity_poly.pdbx_strand_id
1 'polypeptide(L)'
;MLISRKAMSSRRAASVLLAAAGMVMAVTSWCPHTWAQGEPGAAAFTWDTVDPAYADRQAWARQRVLIMQVLGGQQGFEPNRAAVDGWYRKNLFAEFGSRDGLGDLPEIREAIYEGLTLSARNPGLHQFLVDLAYEEATKRVTGNYHPAVKYNALLIIGDLNQTESGMEGTAKTPPVRLARALDFLVEELKKPNQLDALRLAAMVGIKRHVQLSRQRPADAPIPDARKLEIITLAQAMMNEKTPPTGRTPDGHAWLRGRAIELLAAAGAVGDNLAIFNGIVAVLDDADAPLSLRCTAARALQQLDYTGVTGIDPVAIGQRLAALAVFACRNEDERVKEEKKLGLDFSAPGTSGYPGSGYPGSGYPGGFGGPPGGYGGSDGGESSDPYGGGGYPGSGYPGGGAGEKPAAKKEAPVPEPIQRVRRRLKEPLKCVLLGLRGETRRSTIGGAASGAPALEGLVALAPADPAKDQVQKLVTAVEAIVTATDTFDKGLDDMMKGIRSKARELESLLPKPAEETEESSEDDALPGGTAPAKSPPAEKDGATKN
;
A
#
# COMPACT_ATOMS: atom_id res chain seq x y z
N MET A 1 60.52 -0.48 -63.97
CA MET A 1 59.70 -0.85 -65.15
C MET A 1 58.41 -1.48 -64.66
N LEU A 2 57.26 -0.92 -65.09
CA LEU A 2 55.90 -1.46 -65.15
C LEU A 2 55.24 -2.04 -63.86
N ILE A 3 54.23 -1.35 -63.29
CA ILE A 3 52.76 -1.54 -63.52
C ILE A 3 52.24 -2.79 -62.76
N SER A 4 51.61 -2.63 -61.59
CA SER A 4 50.16 -2.43 -61.36
C SER A 4 49.27 -3.53 -61.93
N ARG A 5 48.46 -4.18 -61.06
CA ARG A 5 46.99 -4.28 -61.24
C ARG A 5 46.30 -5.04 -60.09
N LYS A 6 45.33 -4.35 -59.48
CA LYS A 6 44.12 -4.90 -58.86
C LYS A 6 43.23 -5.53 -59.94
N ALA A 7 42.51 -6.60 -59.61
CA ALA A 7 41.19 -6.88 -60.20
C ALA A 7 40.33 -7.73 -59.24
N MET A 8 39.16 -7.18 -58.91
CA MET A 8 38.01 -7.88 -58.32
C MET A 8 37.43 -8.89 -59.31
N SER A 9 36.79 -9.95 -58.80
CA SER A 9 35.56 -10.47 -59.41
C SER A 9 34.76 -11.31 -58.42
N SER A 10 33.50 -10.94 -58.25
CA SER A 10 32.46 -11.70 -57.58
C SER A 10 31.73 -12.58 -58.59
N ARG A 11 31.32 -13.80 -58.19
CA ARG A 11 29.95 -14.37 -58.34
C ARG A 11 29.92 -15.87 -58.03
N ARG A 12 29.18 -16.19 -56.97
CA ARG A 12 28.15 -17.24 -56.79
C ARG A 12 28.33 -18.59 -57.52
N ALA A 13 28.33 -19.70 -56.75
CA ALA A 13 27.18 -20.63 -56.68
C ALA A 13 27.45 -21.87 -55.79
N ALA A 14 26.47 -22.15 -54.93
CA ALA A 14 25.94 -23.46 -54.50
C ALA A 14 26.87 -24.56 -53.92
N SER A 15 26.64 -24.90 -52.65
CA SER A 15 26.01 -26.19 -52.28
C SER A 15 25.46 -26.12 -50.85
N VAL A 16 24.26 -26.68 -50.69
CA VAL A 16 23.32 -26.65 -49.56
C VAL A 16 23.01 -28.11 -49.18
N LEU A 17 22.56 -28.35 -47.93
CA LEU A 17 21.89 -29.53 -47.33
C LEU A 17 22.82 -30.45 -46.51
N LEU A 18 22.48 -30.97 -45.32
CA LEU A 18 21.30 -31.06 -44.42
C LEU A 18 21.91 -31.64 -43.09
N ALA A 19 21.53 -31.35 -41.84
CA ALA A 19 20.25 -31.38 -41.12
C ALA A 19 20.46 -30.69 -39.72
N ALA A 20 19.60 -29.87 -39.12
CA ALA A 20 18.15 -29.88 -38.87
C ALA A 20 17.68 -30.87 -37.78
N ALA A 21 17.59 -30.41 -36.52
CA ALA A 21 16.52 -30.71 -35.56
C ALA A 21 16.71 -29.91 -34.24
N GLY A 22 15.70 -29.16 -33.81
CA GLY A 22 15.61 -28.68 -32.42
C GLY A 22 15.35 -27.19 -32.17
N MET A 23 14.62 -26.48 -33.03
CA MET A 23 14.10 -25.15 -32.69
C MET A 23 12.58 -25.19 -32.67
N VAL A 24 12.03 -25.49 -31.50
CA VAL A 24 10.58 -25.46 -31.25
C VAL A 24 10.15 -24.01 -31.24
N MET A 25 9.24 -23.68 -32.17
CA MET A 25 8.49 -22.44 -32.18
C MET A 25 7.65 -22.35 -30.91
N ALA A 26 8.02 -21.45 -30.00
CA ALA A 26 7.15 -21.00 -28.94
C ALA A 26 6.09 -20.07 -29.56
N VAL A 27 5.04 -20.67 -30.11
CA VAL A 27 3.76 -20.00 -30.31
C VAL A 27 3.26 -19.67 -28.92
N THR A 28 3.43 -18.42 -28.49
CA THR A 28 2.88 -17.90 -27.25
C THR A 28 1.37 -17.92 -27.37
N SER A 29 0.78 -19.02 -26.91
CA SER A 29 -0.62 -19.13 -26.57
C SER A 29 -0.98 -17.94 -25.67
N TRP A 30 -1.84 -17.06 -26.18
CA TRP A 30 -2.66 -16.19 -25.35
C TRP A 30 -3.61 -17.08 -24.54
N CYS A 31 -3.10 -17.65 -23.45
CA CYS A 31 -3.98 -18.15 -22.41
C CYS A 31 -4.58 -16.91 -21.72
N PRO A 32 -5.91 -16.77 -21.64
CA PRO A 32 -6.48 -15.89 -20.62
C PRO A 32 -5.87 -16.33 -19.28
N HIS A 33 -5.40 -15.36 -18.49
CA HIS A 33 -5.01 -15.57 -17.10
C HIS A 33 -6.24 -16.08 -16.33
N THR A 34 -6.48 -17.37 -16.45
CA THR A 34 -7.21 -18.13 -15.46
C THR A 34 -6.33 -18.07 -14.23
N TRP A 35 -6.88 -17.49 -13.16
CA TRP A 35 -6.31 -17.58 -11.83
C TRP A 35 -6.06 -19.07 -11.62
N ALA A 36 -4.80 -19.50 -11.64
CA ALA A 36 -4.43 -20.88 -11.39
C ALA A 36 -4.61 -21.18 -9.89
N GLN A 37 -5.85 -21.07 -9.42
CA GLN A 37 -6.36 -22.00 -8.45
C GLN A 37 -6.44 -23.30 -9.23
N GLY A 38 -5.66 -24.32 -8.84
CA GLY A 38 -6.06 -25.67 -9.22
C GLY A 38 -7.54 -25.81 -8.89
N GLU A 39 -8.33 -26.51 -9.70
CA GLU A 39 -9.61 -27.00 -9.19
C GLU A 39 -9.30 -28.27 -8.38
N PRO A 40 -9.09 -28.21 -7.04
CA PRO A 40 -9.49 -29.34 -6.24
C PRO A 40 -11.01 -29.39 -6.39
N GLY A 41 -11.54 -30.47 -6.98
CA GLY A 41 -12.98 -30.61 -7.25
C GLY A 41 -13.79 -30.01 -6.12
N ALA A 42 -14.55 -28.95 -6.44
CA ALA A 42 -15.02 -27.91 -5.52
C ALA A 42 -15.19 -28.45 -4.09
N ALA A 43 -14.15 -28.30 -3.25
CA ALA A 43 -14.23 -28.76 -1.88
C ALA A 43 -15.48 -28.12 -1.28
N ALA A 44 -16.42 -28.94 -0.82
CA ALA A 44 -17.66 -28.43 -0.28
C ALA A 44 -17.33 -27.53 0.91
N PHE A 45 -17.42 -26.21 0.69
CA PHE A 45 -17.22 -25.24 1.75
C PHE A 45 -18.28 -25.43 2.82
N THR A 46 -17.91 -25.19 4.08
CA THR A 46 -18.86 -25.04 5.17
C THR A 46 -19.68 -23.79 4.92
N TRP A 47 -21.00 -23.95 4.94
CA TRP A 47 -21.97 -22.86 4.86
C TRP A 47 -22.85 -22.89 6.10
N ASP A 48 -23.00 -21.75 6.74
CA ASP A 48 -23.92 -21.60 7.85
C ASP A 48 -25.37 -21.46 7.32
N THR A 49 -26.34 -21.77 8.18
CA THR A 49 -27.77 -21.59 7.91
C THR A 49 -28.31 -20.56 8.89
N VAL A 50 -28.92 -19.50 8.38
CA VAL A 50 -29.62 -18.48 9.19
C VAL A 50 -30.82 -19.14 9.87
N ASP A 51 -30.97 -18.93 11.18
CA ASP A 51 -32.08 -19.52 11.93
C ASP A 51 -33.42 -19.00 11.37
N PRO A 52 -34.40 -19.89 11.08
CA PRO A 52 -35.68 -19.51 10.49
C PRO A 52 -36.44 -18.42 11.27
N ALA A 53 -36.17 -18.23 12.56
CA ALA A 53 -36.74 -17.15 13.35
C ALA A 53 -36.38 -15.75 12.81
N TYR A 54 -35.32 -15.64 12.00
CA TYR A 54 -34.86 -14.39 11.37
C TYR A 54 -35.20 -14.31 9.87
N ALA A 55 -35.82 -15.35 9.29
CA ALA A 55 -36.25 -15.34 7.89
C ALA A 55 -37.49 -14.45 7.66
N ASP A 56 -38.35 -14.29 8.68
CA ASP A 56 -39.49 -13.38 8.62
C ASP A 56 -39.05 -11.91 8.82
N ARG A 57 -39.30 -11.07 7.82
CA ARG A 57 -38.88 -9.66 7.81
C ARG A 57 -39.46 -8.86 8.98
N GLN A 58 -40.68 -9.17 9.43
CA GLN A 58 -41.29 -8.47 10.56
C GLN A 58 -40.68 -8.90 11.90
N ALA A 59 -40.46 -10.20 12.11
CA ALA A 59 -39.78 -10.72 13.27
C ALA A 59 -38.34 -10.19 13.36
N TRP A 60 -37.62 -10.19 12.24
CA TRP A 60 -36.29 -9.60 12.14
C TRP A 60 -36.28 -8.12 12.54
N ALA A 61 -37.22 -7.33 12.03
CA ALA A 61 -37.31 -5.90 12.35
C ALA A 61 -37.59 -5.66 13.84
N ARG A 62 -38.50 -6.45 14.45
CA ARG A 62 -38.79 -6.37 15.89
C ARG A 62 -37.56 -6.71 16.73
N GLN A 63 -36.84 -7.78 16.37
CA GLN A 63 -35.61 -8.17 17.06
C GLN A 63 -34.54 -7.10 16.92
N ARG A 64 -34.32 -6.57 15.71
CA ARG A 64 -33.36 -5.47 15.50
C ARG A 64 -33.65 -4.27 16.39
N VAL A 65 -34.91 -3.85 16.50
CA VAL A 65 -35.31 -2.75 17.39
C VAL A 65 -34.91 -3.05 18.85
N LEU A 66 -35.25 -4.24 19.36
CA LEU A 66 -34.86 -4.64 20.72
C LEU A 66 -33.33 -4.60 20.90
N ILE A 67 -32.57 -5.16 19.95
CA ILE A 67 -31.11 -5.18 20.03
C ILE A 67 -30.54 -3.76 20.02
N MET A 68 -31.03 -2.87 19.16
CA MET A 68 -30.59 -1.47 19.16
C MET A 68 -30.93 -0.75 20.47
N GLN A 69 -32.06 -1.07 21.10
CA GLN A 69 -32.41 -0.55 22.42
C GLN A 69 -31.45 -1.05 23.52
N VAL A 70 -31.06 -2.33 23.47
CA VAL A 70 -30.07 -2.90 24.42
C VAL A 70 -28.69 -2.30 24.21
N LEU A 71 -28.22 -2.22 22.96
CA LEU A 71 -26.94 -1.61 22.59
C LEU A 71 -26.89 -0.12 23.00
N GLY A 72 -27.99 0.61 22.81
CA GLY A 72 -28.12 2.01 23.21
C GLY A 72 -28.32 2.24 24.71
N GLY A 73 -28.41 1.19 25.53
CA GLY A 73 -28.64 1.27 26.97
C GLY A 73 -30.06 1.64 27.39
N GLN A 74 -31.03 1.62 26.47
CA GLN A 74 -32.45 1.85 26.74
C GLN A 74 -33.12 0.64 27.40
N GLN A 75 -32.56 -0.56 27.17
CA GLN A 75 -32.98 -1.81 27.79
C GLN A 75 -31.79 -2.47 28.49
N GLY A 76 -32.04 -3.17 29.60
CA GLY A 76 -30.99 -3.86 30.35
C GLY A 76 -30.38 -5.02 29.56
N PHE A 77 -29.06 -5.18 29.61
CA PHE A 77 -28.37 -6.28 28.91
C PHE A 77 -28.72 -7.65 29.49
N GLU A 78 -28.58 -7.85 30.81
CA GLU A 78 -28.72 -9.19 31.40
C GLU A 78 -30.08 -9.86 31.13
N PRO A 79 -31.24 -9.18 31.25
CA PRO A 79 -32.53 -9.76 30.87
C PRO A 79 -32.65 -10.10 29.37
N ASN A 80 -31.88 -9.44 28.52
CA ASN A 80 -31.91 -9.58 27.06
C ASN A 80 -30.69 -10.33 26.50
N ARG A 81 -29.81 -10.90 27.35
CA ARG A 81 -28.56 -11.53 26.93
C ARG A 81 -28.77 -12.62 25.88
N ALA A 82 -29.79 -13.46 26.06
CA ALA A 82 -30.12 -14.53 25.10
C ALA A 82 -30.61 -14.00 23.74
N ALA A 83 -31.32 -12.86 23.73
CA ALA A 83 -31.75 -12.22 22.49
C ALA A 83 -30.56 -11.63 21.73
N VAL A 84 -29.63 -11.00 22.46
CA VAL A 84 -28.36 -10.49 21.90
C VAL A 84 -27.54 -11.65 21.34
N ASP A 85 -27.30 -12.72 22.11
CA ASP A 85 -26.56 -13.90 21.64
C ASP A 85 -27.17 -14.49 20.36
N GLY A 86 -28.50 -14.71 20.36
CA GLY A 86 -29.22 -15.21 19.20
C GLY A 86 -29.09 -14.30 17.99
N TRP A 87 -29.23 -12.99 18.16
CA TRP A 87 -29.09 -12.01 17.08
C TRP A 87 -27.70 -12.06 16.43
N TYR A 88 -26.64 -12.16 17.22
CA TYR A 88 -25.30 -12.19 16.64
C TYR A 88 -24.97 -13.57 16.06
N ARG A 89 -25.17 -14.67 16.79
CA ARG A 89 -24.75 -16.01 16.34
C ARG A 89 -25.65 -16.60 15.26
N LYS A 90 -26.97 -16.49 15.44
CA LYS A 90 -27.96 -17.19 14.62
C LYS A 90 -28.50 -16.37 13.46
N ASN A 91 -28.28 -15.06 13.48
CA ASN A 91 -28.59 -14.14 12.40
C ASN A 91 -27.30 -13.61 11.76
N LEU A 92 -26.65 -12.59 12.35
CA LEU A 92 -25.54 -11.90 11.67
C LEU A 92 -24.38 -12.81 11.26
N PHE A 93 -23.81 -13.59 12.18
CA PHE A 93 -22.68 -14.48 11.88
C PHE A 93 -23.10 -15.70 11.05
N ALA A 94 -24.34 -16.18 11.19
CA ALA A 94 -24.88 -17.22 10.32
C ALA A 94 -25.04 -16.72 8.88
N GLU A 95 -25.54 -15.49 8.68
CA GLU A 95 -25.64 -14.85 7.38
C GLU A 95 -24.24 -14.60 6.78
N PHE A 96 -23.31 -14.12 7.60
CA PHE A 96 -21.91 -13.91 7.24
C PHE A 96 -21.20 -15.20 6.73
N GLY A 97 -21.54 -16.35 7.31
CA GLY A 97 -21.00 -17.65 6.90
C GLY A 97 -21.85 -18.37 5.86
N SER A 98 -22.97 -17.80 5.43
CA SER A 98 -23.90 -18.42 4.49
C SER A 98 -23.49 -18.17 3.03
N ARG A 99 -24.08 -18.94 2.11
CA ARG A 99 -23.89 -18.74 0.67
C ARG A 99 -24.54 -17.45 0.19
N ASP A 100 -25.71 -17.12 0.72
CA ASP A 100 -26.51 -15.98 0.28
C ASP A 100 -25.89 -14.66 0.76
N GLY A 101 -25.30 -14.64 1.96
CA GLY A 101 -24.63 -13.46 2.52
C GLY A 101 -23.25 -13.14 1.95
N LEU A 102 -22.73 -13.92 0.99
CA LEU A 102 -21.42 -13.65 0.38
C LEU A 102 -21.33 -12.29 -0.32
N GLY A 103 -22.45 -11.84 -0.91
CA GLY A 103 -22.53 -10.54 -1.57
C GLY A 103 -22.49 -9.36 -0.60
N ASP A 104 -22.92 -9.59 0.64
CA ASP A 104 -23.20 -8.57 1.66
C ASP A 104 -22.19 -8.61 2.83
N LEU A 105 -21.05 -9.31 2.67
CA LEU A 105 -20.03 -9.43 3.71
C LEU A 105 -19.54 -8.06 4.27
N PRO A 106 -19.32 -7.02 3.43
CA PRO A 106 -18.98 -5.69 3.94
C PRO A 106 -20.05 -5.09 4.86
N GLU A 107 -21.32 -5.18 4.47
CA GLU A 107 -22.48 -4.65 5.20
C GLU A 107 -22.70 -5.42 6.52
N ILE A 108 -22.56 -6.75 6.50
CA ILE A 108 -22.67 -7.56 7.71
C ILE A 108 -21.51 -7.25 8.68
N ARG A 109 -20.28 -7.05 8.18
CA ARG A 109 -19.16 -6.61 9.02
C ARG A 109 -19.44 -5.23 9.64
N GLU A 110 -19.98 -4.30 8.87
CA GLU A 110 -20.33 -2.97 9.36
C GLU A 110 -21.39 -3.05 10.48
N ALA A 111 -22.42 -3.89 10.33
CA ALA A 111 -23.42 -4.11 11.37
C ALA A 111 -22.82 -4.70 12.66
N ILE A 112 -21.85 -5.61 12.54
CA ILE A 112 -21.11 -6.14 13.70
C ILE A 112 -20.31 -5.03 14.39
N TYR A 113 -19.60 -4.20 13.61
CA TYR A 113 -18.80 -3.08 14.11
C TYR A 113 -19.65 -1.98 14.77
N GLU A 114 -20.80 -1.65 14.19
CA GLU A 114 -21.78 -0.72 14.78
C GLU A 114 -22.21 -1.22 16.16
N GLY A 115 -22.49 -2.53 16.28
CA GLY A 115 -22.79 -3.18 17.55
C GLY A 115 -21.71 -3.02 18.61
N LEU A 116 -20.46 -3.32 18.24
CA LEU A 116 -19.29 -3.16 19.13
C LEU A 116 -19.15 -1.72 19.60
N THR A 117 -19.29 -0.75 18.68
CA THR A 117 -19.19 0.69 18.98
C THR A 117 -20.31 1.16 19.91
N LEU A 118 -21.57 0.80 19.63
CA LEU A 118 -22.71 1.20 20.45
C LEU A 118 -22.65 0.58 21.85
N SER A 119 -22.18 -0.67 21.95
CA SER A 119 -22.04 -1.37 23.23
C SER A 119 -20.98 -0.76 24.16
N ALA A 120 -20.07 0.09 23.66
CA ALA A 120 -18.95 0.64 24.42
C ALA A 120 -19.34 1.35 25.73
N ARG A 121 -20.58 1.85 25.82
CA ARG A 121 -21.12 2.51 27.03
C ARG A 121 -21.46 1.53 28.16
N ASN A 122 -21.53 0.23 27.87
CA ASN A 122 -21.82 -0.82 28.84
C ASN A 122 -20.67 -1.85 28.80
N PRO A 123 -19.72 -1.78 29.76
CA PRO A 123 -18.54 -2.65 29.75
C PRO A 123 -18.84 -4.15 29.70
N GLY A 124 -19.90 -4.60 30.39
CA GLY A 124 -20.28 -6.02 30.41
C GLY A 124 -20.85 -6.50 29.06
N LEU A 125 -21.70 -5.69 28.43
CA LEU A 125 -22.22 -5.98 27.09
C LEU A 125 -21.11 -5.88 26.03
N HIS A 126 -20.25 -4.87 26.12
CA HIS A 126 -19.14 -4.69 25.20
C HIS A 126 -18.19 -5.89 25.24
N GLN A 127 -17.73 -6.27 26.43
CA GLN A 127 -16.87 -7.44 26.61
C GLN A 127 -17.53 -8.71 26.07
N PHE A 128 -18.83 -8.90 26.32
CA PHE A 128 -19.58 -10.03 25.76
C PHE A 128 -19.57 -10.05 24.22
N LEU A 129 -19.81 -8.91 23.56
CA LEU A 129 -19.79 -8.84 22.10
C LEU A 129 -18.39 -9.00 21.51
N VAL A 130 -17.35 -8.49 22.17
CA VAL A 130 -15.95 -8.69 21.76
C VAL A 130 -15.57 -10.17 21.85
N ASP A 131 -15.96 -10.86 22.93
CA ASP A 131 -15.73 -12.29 23.09
C ASP A 131 -16.46 -13.13 22.04
N LEU A 132 -17.75 -12.83 21.82
CA LEU A 132 -18.57 -13.49 20.80
C LEU A 132 -17.98 -13.27 19.40
N ALA A 133 -17.65 -12.04 19.04
CA ALA A 133 -17.10 -11.72 17.73
C ALA A 133 -15.74 -12.38 17.48
N TYR A 134 -14.87 -12.40 18.50
CA TYR A 134 -13.59 -13.09 18.42
C TYR A 134 -13.77 -14.59 18.19
N GLU A 135 -14.64 -15.25 18.96
CA GLU A 135 -14.90 -16.68 18.85
C GLU A 135 -15.48 -17.06 17.49
N GLU A 136 -16.54 -16.37 17.07
CA GLU A 136 -17.24 -16.64 15.80
C GLU A 136 -16.35 -16.33 14.58
N ALA A 137 -15.57 -15.24 14.61
CA ALA A 137 -14.64 -14.94 13.53
C ALA A 137 -13.50 -15.99 13.48
N THR A 138 -12.92 -16.36 14.62
CA THR A 138 -11.84 -17.37 14.70
C THR A 138 -12.31 -18.71 14.13
N LYS A 139 -13.49 -19.18 14.53
CA LYS A 139 -14.13 -20.40 14.00
C LYS A 139 -14.17 -20.39 12.47
N ARG A 140 -14.50 -19.25 11.86
CA ARG A 140 -14.62 -19.12 10.39
C ARG A 140 -13.27 -19.10 9.70
N VAL A 141 -12.27 -18.43 10.27
CA VAL A 141 -10.89 -18.45 9.75
C VAL A 141 -10.32 -19.86 9.75
N THR A 142 -10.47 -20.58 10.87
CA THR A 142 -9.89 -21.92 11.04
C THR A 142 -10.70 -23.03 10.37
N GLY A 143 -12.00 -22.84 10.18
CA GLY A 143 -12.90 -23.82 9.55
C GLY A 143 -12.75 -23.92 8.03
N ASN A 144 -13.53 -24.80 7.39
CA ASN A 144 -13.53 -24.96 5.92
C ASN A 144 -14.48 -23.98 5.21
N TYR A 145 -14.50 -22.71 5.62
CA TYR A 145 -15.35 -21.68 5.00
C TYR A 145 -14.75 -21.15 3.69
N HIS A 146 -15.59 -20.49 2.88
CA HIS A 146 -15.16 -19.82 1.65
C HIS A 146 -14.07 -18.75 1.92
N PRO A 147 -13.06 -18.58 1.05
CA PRO A 147 -11.98 -17.61 1.27
C PRO A 147 -12.44 -16.18 1.56
N ALA A 148 -13.53 -15.73 0.94
CA ALA A 148 -14.12 -14.42 1.22
C ALA A 148 -14.62 -14.28 2.67
N VAL A 149 -15.24 -15.31 3.22
CA VAL A 149 -15.71 -15.35 4.62
C VAL A 149 -14.49 -15.30 5.56
N LYS A 150 -13.47 -16.12 5.28
CA LYS A 150 -12.22 -16.13 6.06
C LYS A 150 -11.50 -14.77 6.06
N TYR A 151 -11.42 -14.14 4.89
CA TYR A 151 -10.81 -12.83 4.72
C TYR A 151 -11.51 -11.79 5.60
N ASN A 152 -12.84 -11.69 5.48
CA ASN A 152 -13.62 -10.73 6.26
C ASN A 152 -13.61 -11.05 7.77
N ALA A 153 -13.53 -12.33 8.15
CA ALA A 153 -13.40 -12.73 9.55
C ALA A 153 -12.07 -12.29 10.16
N LEU A 154 -10.96 -12.39 9.42
CA LEU A 154 -9.67 -11.83 9.85
C LEU A 154 -9.70 -10.32 10.02
N LEU A 155 -10.42 -9.61 9.14
CA LEU A 155 -10.62 -8.17 9.30
C LEU A 155 -11.41 -7.84 10.56
N ILE A 156 -12.50 -8.58 10.85
CA ILE A 156 -13.23 -8.45 12.14
C ILE A 156 -12.25 -8.61 13.31
N ILE A 157 -11.44 -9.67 13.32
CA ILE A 157 -10.46 -9.91 14.40
C ILE A 157 -9.48 -8.74 14.54
N GLY A 158 -9.00 -8.17 13.43
CA GLY A 158 -8.10 -7.01 13.43
C GLY A 158 -8.74 -5.70 13.90
N ASP A 159 -10.06 -5.59 13.87
CA ASP A 159 -10.79 -4.40 14.31
C ASP A 159 -11.20 -4.47 15.79
N LEU A 160 -11.11 -5.65 16.43
CA LEU A 160 -11.52 -5.83 17.83
C LEU A 160 -10.67 -5.03 18.81
N ASN A 161 -11.36 -4.38 19.74
CA ASN A 161 -10.78 -3.57 20.79
C ASN A 161 -11.15 -4.15 22.16
N GLN A 162 -10.23 -4.02 23.11
CA GLN A 162 -10.51 -4.22 24.54
C GLN A 162 -11.32 -3.05 25.11
N THR A 163 -11.11 -1.87 24.55
CA THR A 163 -11.86 -0.65 24.88
C THR A 163 -11.97 0.19 23.62
N GLU A 164 -13.20 0.59 23.27
CA GLU A 164 -13.44 1.44 22.10
C GLU A 164 -12.88 2.86 22.29
N SER A 165 -12.80 3.61 21.20
CA SER A 165 -12.41 5.01 21.26
C SER A 165 -13.38 5.80 22.13
N GLY A 166 -12.85 6.72 22.93
CA GLY A 166 -13.61 7.48 23.91
C GLY A 166 -13.29 8.97 23.87
N MET A 167 -13.87 9.69 24.82
CA MET A 167 -13.54 11.08 25.11
C MET A 167 -13.08 11.15 26.57
N GLU A 168 -11.89 11.69 26.80
CA GLU A 168 -11.40 12.06 28.12
C GLU A 168 -11.42 13.59 28.21
N GLY A 169 -12.47 14.13 28.81
CA GLY A 169 -12.80 15.56 28.70
C GLY A 169 -13.13 15.94 27.24
N THR A 170 -12.33 16.84 26.67
CA THR A 170 -12.43 17.24 25.25
C THR A 170 -11.47 16.48 24.33
N ALA A 171 -10.58 15.66 24.89
CA ALA A 171 -9.60 14.93 24.12
C ALA A 171 -10.17 13.58 23.66
N LYS A 172 -10.11 13.31 22.36
CA LYS A 172 -10.45 12.00 21.82
C LYS A 172 -9.35 11.00 22.21
N THR A 173 -9.73 9.93 22.89
CA THR A 173 -8.80 8.86 23.24
C THR A 173 -8.90 7.73 22.20
N PRO A 174 -7.77 7.28 21.62
CA PRO A 174 -7.78 6.16 20.69
C PRO A 174 -8.21 4.86 21.39
N PRO A 175 -8.72 3.87 20.64
CA PRO A 175 -9.12 2.59 21.21
C PRO A 175 -7.91 1.80 21.73
N VAL A 176 -8.17 0.90 22.68
CA VAL A 176 -7.20 -0.08 23.17
C VAL A 176 -7.44 -1.38 22.43
N ARG A 177 -6.44 -1.86 21.67
CA ARG A 177 -6.51 -3.10 20.88
C ARG A 177 -6.82 -4.33 21.75
N LEU A 178 -7.47 -5.34 21.17
CA LEU A 178 -7.60 -6.65 21.83
C LEU A 178 -6.28 -7.44 21.71
N ALA A 179 -5.63 -7.77 22.83
CA ALA A 179 -4.30 -8.39 22.82
C ALA A 179 -4.28 -9.76 22.11
N ARG A 180 -5.21 -10.67 22.47
CA ARG A 180 -5.31 -12.03 21.89
C ARG A 180 -5.62 -12.04 20.38
N ALA A 181 -6.22 -10.96 19.86
CA ALA A 181 -6.44 -10.82 18.43
C ALA A 181 -5.12 -10.61 17.69
N LEU A 182 -4.17 -9.83 18.24
CA LEU A 182 -2.85 -9.67 17.66
C LEU A 182 -2.12 -11.01 17.55
N ASP A 183 -2.13 -11.81 18.64
CA ASP A 183 -1.46 -13.11 18.65
C ASP A 183 -2.02 -14.02 17.55
N PHE A 184 -3.34 -14.10 17.42
CA PHE A 184 -3.98 -14.88 16.37
C PHE A 184 -3.60 -14.41 14.96
N LEU A 185 -3.60 -13.10 14.69
CA LEU A 185 -3.25 -12.55 13.38
C LEU A 185 -1.79 -12.85 13.00
N VAL A 186 -0.87 -12.80 13.97
CA VAL A 186 0.55 -13.13 13.73
C VAL A 186 0.71 -14.62 13.41
N GLU A 187 0.01 -15.51 14.12
CA GLU A 187 0.03 -16.95 13.79
C GLU A 187 -0.57 -17.24 12.40
N GLU A 188 -1.61 -16.51 11.99
CA GLU A 188 -2.17 -16.64 10.63
C GLU A 188 -1.22 -16.15 9.55
N LEU A 189 -0.42 -15.11 9.82
CA LEU A 189 0.59 -14.59 8.90
C LEU A 189 1.76 -15.57 8.72
N LYS A 190 2.15 -16.30 9.77
CA LYS A 190 3.27 -17.25 9.78
C LYS A 190 3.04 -18.51 8.95
N LYS A 191 1.80 -18.82 8.58
CA LYS A 191 1.48 -20.06 7.86
C LYS A 191 2.15 -20.09 6.47
N PRO A 192 2.99 -21.10 6.16
CA PRO A 192 3.84 -21.11 4.97
C PRO A 192 3.06 -21.17 3.64
N ASN A 193 1.85 -21.73 3.66
CA ASN A 193 0.97 -21.86 2.49
C ASN A 193 -0.35 -21.09 2.66
N GLN A 194 -0.33 -20.02 3.44
CA GLN A 194 -1.51 -19.18 3.65
C GLN A 194 -1.93 -18.52 2.33
N LEU A 195 -3.25 -18.42 2.11
CA LEU A 195 -3.78 -17.65 0.98
C LEU A 195 -3.36 -16.18 1.10
N ASP A 196 -2.93 -15.58 -0.01
CA ASP A 196 -2.46 -14.19 -0.02
C ASP A 196 -3.51 -13.19 0.49
N ALA A 197 -4.78 -13.45 0.21
CA ALA A 197 -5.89 -12.68 0.79
C ALA A 197 -5.87 -12.73 2.33
N LEU A 198 -5.66 -13.91 2.92
CA LEU A 198 -5.63 -14.06 4.38
C LEU A 198 -4.37 -13.45 5.00
N ARG A 199 -3.21 -13.58 4.33
CA ARG A 199 -1.99 -12.85 4.72
C ARG A 199 -2.22 -11.35 4.74
N LEU A 200 -2.88 -10.82 3.70
CA LEU A 200 -3.23 -9.41 3.61
C LEU A 200 -4.13 -8.98 4.77
N ALA A 201 -5.24 -9.69 5.02
CA ALA A 201 -6.14 -9.36 6.12
C ALA A 201 -5.42 -9.38 7.48
N ALA A 202 -4.56 -10.38 7.71
CA ALA A 202 -3.72 -10.44 8.89
C ALA A 202 -2.79 -9.21 9.01
N MET A 203 -2.09 -8.84 7.93
CA MET A 203 -1.23 -7.65 7.92
C MET A 203 -2.00 -6.36 8.19
N VAL A 204 -3.22 -6.21 7.66
CA VAL A 204 -4.09 -5.05 7.93
C VAL A 204 -4.39 -4.95 9.42
N GLY A 205 -4.83 -6.04 10.05
CA GLY A 205 -5.10 -6.08 11.48
C GLY A 205 -3.84 -5.84 12.34
N ILE A 206 -2.72 -6.48 12.01
CA ILE A 206 -1.44 -6.29 12.72
C ILE A 206 -0.99 -4.83 12.62
N LYS A 207 -1.04 -4.23 11.43
CA LYS A 207 -0.67 -2.82 11.21
C LYS A 207 -1.49 -1.90 12.11
N ARG A 208 -2.82 -2.08 12.17
CA ARG A 208 -3.72 -1.33 13.07
C ARG A 208 -3.31 -1.51 14.53
N HIS A 209 -3.11 -2.74 14.98
CA HIS A 209 -2.75 -3.04 16.37
C HIS A 209 -1.41 -2.41 16.77
N VAL A 210 -0.42 -2.44 15.89
CA VAL A 210 0.89 -1.82 16.09
C VAL A 210 0.76 -0.29 16.17
N GLN A 211 -0.06 0.34 15.32
CA GLN A 211 -0.33 1.77 15.38
C GLN A 211 -1.03 2.17 16.68
N LEU A 212 -2.06 1.42 17.11
CA LEU A 212 -2.75 1.67 18.38
C LEU A 212 -1.80 1.53 19.58
N SER A 213 -0.90 0.53 19.56
CA SER A 213 0.10 0.38 20.62
C SER A 213 1.07 1.56 20.69
N ARG A 214 1.40 2.22 19.57
CA ARG A 214 2.23 3.44 19.57
C ARG A 214 1.49 4.64 20.12
N GLN A 215 0.19 4.75 19.85
CA GLN A 215 -0.65 5.82 20.37
C GLN A 215 -0.95 5.63 21.87
N ARG A 216 -0.88 4.39 22.36
CA ARG A 216 -1.20 3.98 23.74
C ARG A 216 -0.14 3.03 24.32
N PRO A 217 1.11 3.48 24.49
CA PRO A 217 2.20 2.60 24.91
C PRO A 217 2.01 2.01 26.32
N ALA A 218 1.24 2.66 27.18
CA ALA A 218 1.02 2.23 28.56
C ALA A 218 -0.15 1.25 28.75
N ASP A 219 -1.20 1.32 27.92
CA ASP A 219 -2.46 0.58 28.17
C ASP A 219 -2.43 -0.87 27.70
N ALA A 220 -1.83 -1.10 26.53
CA ALA A 220 -1.70 -2.43 25.93
C ALA A 220 -0.39 -2.54 25.14
N PRO A 221 0.77 -2.54 25.82
CA PRO A 221 2.06 -2.67 25.15
C PRO A 221 2.15 -4.00 24.39
N ILE A 222 2.74 -3.97 23.19
CA ILE A 222 3.13 -5.20 22.48
C ILE A 222 4.44 -5.68 23.10
N PRO A 223 4.54 -6.92 23.60
CA PRO A 223 5.79 -7.45 24.11
C PRO A 223 6.91 -7.38 23.07
N ASP A 224 8.14 -7.04 23.48
CA ASP A 224 9.26 -6.82 22.56
C ASP A 224 9.54 -8.01 21.65
N ALA A 225 9.46 -9.23 22.20
CA ALA A 225 9.62 -10.47 21.42
C ALA A 225 8.58 -10.58 20.30
N ARG A 226 7.32 -10.22 20.57
CA ARG A 226 6.26 -10.24 19.56
C ARG A 226 6.44 -9.13 18.54
N LYS A 227 6.89 -7.94 18.96
CA LYS A 227 7.21 -6.83 18.05
C LYS A 227 8.35 -7.22 17.10
N LEU A 228 9.41 -7.86 17.61
CA LEU A 228 10.52 -8.36 16.82
C LEU A 228 10.08 -9.43 15.81
N GLU A 229 9.18 -10.34 16.20
CA GLU A 229 8.63 -11.36 15.30
C GLU A 229 7.84 -10.71 14.14
N ILE A 230 6.98 -9.73 14.43
CA ILE A 230 6.24 -8.97 13.40
C ILE A 230 7.21 -8.28 12.43
N ILE A 231 8.23 -7.61 12.96
CA ILE A 231 9.26 -6.94 12.16
C ILE A 231 9.99 -7.95 11.26
N THR A 232 10.38 -9.10 11.82
CA THR A 232 11.10 -10.15 11.09
C THR A 232 10.26 -10.69 9.92
N LEU A 233 8.98 -10.98 10.16
CA LEU A 233 8.05 -11.45 9.12
C LEU A 233 7.88 -10.42 8.00
N ALA A 234 7.73 -9.14 8.37
CA ALA A 234 7.56 -8.07 7.39
C ALA A 234 8.86 -7.79 6.60
N GLN A 235 10.03 -7.84 7.24
CA GLN A 235 11.32 -7.72 6.55
C GLN A 235 11.54 -8.87 5.56
N ALA A 236 11.23 -10.11 5.95
CA ALA A 236 11.33 -11.27 5.06
C ALA A 236 10.46 -11.08 3.81
N MET A 237 9.22 -10.62 3.98
CA MET A 237 8.31 -10.38 2.85
C MET A 237 8.75 -9.19 1.99
N MET A 238 9.25 -8.10 2.57
CA MET A 238 9.79 -6.95 1.82
C MET A 238 10.98 -7.36 0.93
N ASN A 239 11.84 -8.23 1.46
CA ASN A 239 13.09 -8.65 0.82
C ASN A 239 12.93 -9.82 -0.16
N GLU A 240 11.81 -10.55 -0.12
CA GLU A 240 11.47 -11.56 -1.13
C GLU A 240 11.27 -10.84 -2.47
N LYS A 241 12.25 -10.91 -3.38
CA LYS A 241 12.16 -10.27 -4.71
C LYS A 241 11.44 -11.15 -5.73
N THR A 242 11.55 -12.47 -5.59
CA THR A 242 11.01 -13.44 -6.52
C THR A 242 9.61 -13.84 -6.10
N PRO A 243 8.58 -13.68 -6.95
CA PRO A 243 7.23 -14.11 -6.63
C PRO A 243 7.18 -15.62 -6.36
N PRO A 244 6.54 -16.06 -5.25
CA PRO A 244 6.20 -17.47 -5.05
C PRO A 244 5.34 -18.02 -6.18
N THR A 245 5.36 -19.35 -6.35
CA THR A 245 4.55 -20.04 -7.35
C THR A 245 3.06 -19.67 -7.22
N GLY A 246 2.44 -19.30 -8.35
CA GLY A 246 1.03 -18.90 -8.41
C GLY A 246 0.76 -17.42 -8.10
N ARG A 247 1.77 -16.64 -7.69
CA ARG A 247 1.66 -15.19 -7.46
C ARG A 247 2.18 -14.42 -8.66
N THR A 248 1.41 -13.44 -9.14
CA THR A 248 1.88 -12.55 -10.23
C THR A 248 2.98 -11.60 -9.73
N PRO A 249 3.89 -11.13 -10.60
CA PRO A 249 4.89 -10.14 -10.22
C PRO A 249 4.29 -8.87 -9.60
N ASP A 250 3.21 -8.36 -10.18
CA ASP A 250 2.52 -7.16 -9.66
C ASP A 250 1.86 -7.41 -8.30
N GLY A 251 1.20 -8.56 -8.14
CA GLY A 251 0.61 -8.96 -6.86
C GLY A 251 1.67 -9.15 -5.78
N HIS A 252 2.84 -9.66 -6.15
CA HIS A 252 3.98 -9.78 -5.26
C HIS A 252 4.57 -8.42 -4.86
N ALA A 253 4.83 -7.53 -5.81
CA ALA A 253 5.30 -6.18 -5.54
C ALA A 253 4.33 -5.42 -4.62
N TRP A 254 3.02 -5.61 -4.82
CA TRP A 254 2.00 -5.03 -3.95
C TRP A 254 2.05 -5.58 -2.51
N LEU A 255 2.21 -6.91 -2.33
CA LEU A 255 2.39 -7.50 -1.00
C LEU A 255 3.68 -7.04 -0.31
N ARG A 256 4.79 -6.90 -1.05
CA ARG A 256 6.03 -6.29 -0.54
C ARG A 256 5.77 -4.86 -0.04
N GLY A 257 4.96 -4.09 -0.75
CA GLY A 257 4.51 -2.76 -0.32
C GLY A 257 3.73 -2.79 1.00
N ARG A 258 2.85 -3.78 1.19
CA ARG A 258 2.13 -3.97 2.47
C ARG A 258 3.06 -4.31 3.63
N ALA A 259 4.10 -5.08 3.38
CA ALA A 259 5.12 -5.36 4.38
C ALA A 259 5.90 -4.09 4.79
N ILE A 260 6.25 -3.24 3.82
CA ILE A 260 6.87 -1.93 4.08
C ILE A 260 5.97 -1.04 4.93
N GLU A 261 4.66 -0.97 4.63
CA GLU A 261 3.71 -0.21 5.44
C GLU A 261 3.59 -0.73 6.88
N LEU A 262 3.71 -2.03 7.09
CA LEU A 262 3.71 -2.65 8.42
C LEU A 262 4.99 -2.30 9.20
N LEU A 263 6.15 -2.33 8.55
CA LEU A 263 7.42 -1.87 9.14
C LEU A 263 7.35 -0.38 9.53
N ALA A 264 6.81 0.44 8.64
CA ALA A 264 6.59 1.87 8.87
C ALA A 264 5.65 2.12 10.07
N ALA A 265 4.56 1.36 10.14
CA ALA A 265 3.62 1.40 11.25
C ALA A 265 4.28 1.01 12.59
N ALA A 266 5.19 0.02 12.60
CA ALA A 266 5.98 -0.34 13.77
C ALA A 266 6.90 0.79 14.26
N GLY A 267 7.24 1.73 13.38
CA GLY A 267 7.96 2.95 13.72
C GLY A 267 9.42 2.72 14.12
N ALA A 268 9.95 1.50 14.03
CA ALA A 268 11.34 1.23 14.39
C ALA A 268 12.25 1.43 13.18
N VAL A 269 13.42 2.07 13.39
CA VAL A 269 14.50 2.08 12.38
C VAL A 269 15.26 0.75 12.31
N GLY A 270 15.08 -0.10 13.33
CA GLY A 270 15.74 -1.40 13.50
C GLY A 270 17.16 -1.28 14.04
N ASP A 271 17.68 -2.38 14.60
CA ASP A 271 19.06 -2.45 15.07
C ASP A 271 20.01 -2.13 13.91
N ASN A 272 21.00 -1.28 14.16
CA ASN A 272 21.95 -0.81 13.14
C ASN A 272 21.27 -0.29 11.85
N LEU A 273 20.10 0.37 11.99
CA LEU A 273 19.32 0.92 10.88
C LEU A 273 18.80 -0.15 9.88
N ALA A 274 18.70 -1.43 10.26
CA ALA A 274 18.36 -2.51 9.33
C ALA A 274 17.00 -2.32 8.63
N ILE A 275 15.98 -1.81 9.33
CA ILE A 275 14.66 -1.54 8.71
C ILE A 275 14.76 -0.34 7.79
N PHE A 276 15.37 0.75 8.25
CA PHE A 276 15.59 1.96 7.46
C PHE A 276 16.34 1.66 6.16
N ASN A 277 17.48 0.98 6.24
CA ASN A 277 18.30 0.61 5.09
C ASN A 277 17.57 -0.33 4.13
N GLY A 278 16.75 -1.25 4.64
CA GLY A 278 15.91 -2.10 3.79
C GLY A 278 14.87 -1.30 2.99
N ILE A 279 14.22 -0.32 3.62
CA ILE A 279 13.27 0.58 2.93
C ILE A 279 13.99 1.45 1.89
N VAL A 280 15.15 2.01 2.22
CA VAL A 280 15.98 2.80 1.28
C VAL A 280 16.45 1.93 0.11
N ALA A 281 16.83 0.68 0.35
CA ALA A 281 17.20 -0.24 -0.73
C ALA A 281 16.04 -0.48 -1.71
N VAL A 282 14.80 -0.57 -1.23
CA VAL A 282 13.61 -0.67 -2.10
C VAL A 282 13.34 0.65 -2.84
N LEU A 283 13.55 1.80 -2.20
CA LEU A 283 13.44 3.12 -2.83
C LEU A 283 14.40 3.26 -4.02
N ASP A 284 15.63 2.75 -3.87
CA ASP A 284 16.70 2.85 -4.86
C ASP A 284 16.70 1.72 -5.90
N ASP A 285 15.89 0.67 -5.70
CA ASP A 285 15.80 -0.46 -6.63
C ASP A 285 15.17 0.00 -7.95
N ALA A 286 16.01 0.15 -8.99
CA ALA A 286 15.57 0.60 -10.32
C ALA A 286 14.64 -0.41 -11.01
N ASP A 287 14.73 -1.70 -10.63
CA ASP A 287 13.88 -2.77 -11.16
C ASP A 287 12.54 -2.88 -10.42
N ALA A 288 12.40 -2.22 -9.26
CA ALA A 288 11.16 -2.20 -8.52
C ALA A 288 10.12 -1.30 -9.22
N PRO A 289 8.84 -1.72 -9.28
CA PRO A 289 7.77 -0.88 -9.80
C PRO A 289 7.69 0.47 -9.06
N LEU A 290 7.39 1.54 -9.78
CA LEU A 290 7.28 2.90 -9.21
C LEU A 290 6.35 2.94 -7.98
N SER A 291 5.24 2.19 -7.99
CA SER A 291 4.32 2.09 -6.85
C SER A 291 4.98 1.55 -5.57
N LEU A 292 5.86 0.55 -5.69
CA LEU A 292 6.60 -0.01 -4.57
C LEU A 292 7.64 0.98 -4.03
N ARG A 293 8.37 1.65 -4.94
CA ARG A 293 9.34 2.71 -4.57
C ARG A 293 8.66 3.89 -3.89
N CYS A 294 7.48 4.31 -4.36
CA CYS A 294 6.64 5.32 -3.72
C CYS A 294 6.17 4.89 -2.34
N THR A 295 5.84 3.61 -2.15
CA THR A 295 5.46 3.06 -0.84
C THR A 295 6.64 3.14 0.13
N ALA A 296 7.85 2.81 -0.33
CA ALA A 296 9.08 2.98 0.44
C ALA A 296 9.35 4.46 0.80
N ALA A 297 9.23 5.37 -0.17
CA ALA A 297 9.39 6.81 0.06
C ALA A 297 8.44 7.32 1.16
N ARG A 298 7.16 6.95 1.09
CA ARG A 298 6.15 7.30 2.10
C ARG A 298 6.48 6.69 3.46
N ALA A 299 6.94 5.45 3.50
CA ALA A 299 7.19 4.74 4.76
C ALA A 299 8.25 5.41 5.62
N LEU A 300 9.25 6.05 5.00
CA LEU A 300 10.32 6.77 5.72
C LEU A 300 9.78 7.83 6.68
N GLN A 301 8.62 8.43 6.42
CA GLN A 301 8.07 9.44 7.33
C GLN A 301 7.56 8.88 8.67
N GLN A 302 7.20 7.59 8.70
CA GLN A 302 6.50 7.00 9.86
C GLN A 302 7.46 6.37 10.88
N LEU A 303 8.74 6.29 10.54
CA LEU A 303 9.81 5.81 11.40
C LEU A 303 10.07 6.82 12.52
N ASP A 304 10.35 6.29 13.72
CA ASP A 304 10.80 7.07 14.86
C ASP A 304 12.31 7.21 14.80
N TYR A 305 12.76 8.45 14.61
CA TYR A 305 14.16 8.79 14.52
C TYR A 305 14.75 9.32 15.83
N THR A 306 14.00 9.28 16.93
CA THR A 306 14.44 9.76 18.23
C THR A 306 15.71 9.02 18.68
N GLY A 307 16.79 9.76 18.89
CA GLY A 307 18.08 9.20 19.32
C GLY A 307 18.83 8.41 18.24
N VAL A 308 18.37 8.44 16.98
CA VAL A 308 19.02 7.73 15.86
C VAL A 308 20.17 8.56 15.31
N THR A 309 21.31 7.91 15.06
CA THR A 309 22.51 8.52 14.44
C THR A 309 22.92 7.75 13.18
N GLY A 310 23.82 8.33 12.37
CA GLY A 310 24.35 7.66 11.17
C GLY A 310 23.46 7.77 9.91
N ILE A 311 22.37 8.52 9.97
CA ILE A 311 21.56 8.86 8.79
C ILE A 311 22.07 10.20 8.22
N ASP A 312 22.38 10.22 6.93
CA ASP A 312 22.61 11.46 6.18
C ASP A 312 21.30 11.96 5.56
N PRO A 313 20.62 12.95 6.15
CA PRO A 313 19.32 13.41 5.66
C PRO A 313 19.41 14.06 4.28
N VAL A 314 20.56 14.63 3.90
CA VAL A 314 20.76 15.22 2.57
C VAL A 314 20.83 14.12 1.52
N ALA A 315 21.67 13.11 1.74
CA ALA A 315 21.82 12.01 0.79
C ALA A 315 20.49 11.26 0.58
N ILE A 316 19.72 11.04 1.65
CA ILE A 316 18.41 10.39 1.53
C ILE A 316 17.39 11.32 0.86
N GLY A 317 17.42 12.62 1.17
CA GLY A 317 16.61 13.62 0.48
C GLY A 317 16.87 13.65 -1.03
N GLN A 318 18.13 13.52 -1.45
CA GLN A 318 18.51 13.44 -2.85
C GLN A 318 17.99 12.15 -3.53
N ARG A 319 18.00 11.00 -2.84
CA ARG A 319 17.40 9.75 -3.35
C ARG A 319 15.89 9.89 -3.56
N LEU A 320 15.19 10.52 -2.62
CA LEU A 320 13.76 10.84 -2.74
C LEU A 320 13.48 11.80 -3.91
N ALA A 321 14.30 12.84 -4.06
CA ALA A 321 14.22 13.77 -5.18
C ALA A 321 14.48 13.08 -6.53
N ALA A 322 15.43 12.14 -6.58
CA ALA A 322 15.69 11.33 -7.77
C ALA A 322 14.46 10.50 -8.17
N LEU A 323 13.70 9.95 -7.21
CA LEU A 323 12.43 9.27 -7.48
C LEU A 323 11.38 10.21 -8.12
N ALA A 324 11.29 11.46 -7.65
CA ALA A 324 10.39 12.46 -8.24
C ALA A 324 10.79 12.79 -9.69
N VAL A 325 12.09 12.97 -9.96
CA VAL A 325 12.61 13.18 -11.33
C VAL A 325 12.29 11.98 -12.22
N PHE A 326 12.52 10.76 -11.72
CA PHE A 326 12.19 9.52 -12.43
C PHE A 326 10.69 9.45 -12.79
N ALA A 327 9.79 9.75 -11.85
CA ALA A 327 8.35 9.77 -12.10
C ALA A 327 7.96 10.79 -13.19
N CYS A 328 8.58 11.98 -13.18
CA CYS A 328 8.35 13.01 -14.19
C CYS A 328 8.81 12.57 -15.59
N ARG A 329 9.98 11.90 -15.68
CA ARG A 329 10.52 11.38 -16.95
C ARG A 329 9.67 10.27 -17.52
N ASN A 330 9.30 9.29 -16.69
CA ASN A 330 8.43 8.19 -17.09
C ASN A 330 7.08 8.68 -17.64
N GLU A 331 6.49 9.71 -17.02
CA GLU A 331 5.26 10.31 -17.52
C GLU A 331 5.46 11.10 -18.83
N ASP A 332 6.58 11.82 -18.98
CA ASP A 332 6.91 12.52 -20.23
C ASP A 332 7.13 11.56 -21.40
N GLU A 333 7.82 10.44 -21.18
CA GLU A 333 8.00 9.38 -22.16
C GLU A 333 6.66 8.78 -22.58
N ARG A 334 5.81 8.41 -21.62
CA ARG A 334 4.47 7.91 -21.89
C ARG A 334 3.63 8.88 -22.74
N VAL A 335 3.62 10.17 -22.39
CA VAL A 335 2.88 11.19 -23.14
C VAL A 335 3.40 11.30 -24.57
N LYS A 336 4.72 11.23 -24.77
CA LYS A 336 5.32 11.23 -26.13
C LYS A 336 4.94 9.98 -26.92
N GLU A 337 4.93 8.81 -26.29
CA GLU A 337 4.53 7.56 -26.94
C GLU A 337 3.06 7.57 -27.37
N GLU A 338 2.15 8.00 -26.49
CA GLU A 338 0.73 8.13 -26.84
C GLU A 338 0.52 9.09 -28.02
N LYS A 339 1.26 10.21 -28.05
CA LYS A 339 1.24 11.15 -29.19
C LYS A 339 1.77 10.52 -30.47
N LYS A 340 2.86 9.76 -30.38
CA LYS A 340 3.46 9.06 -31.54
C LYS A 340 2.50 8.03 -32.14
N LEU A 341 1.72 7.35 -31.30
CA LEU A 341 0.71 6.38 -31.73
C LEU A 341 -0.55 7.04 -32.29
N GLY A 342 -0.65 8.38 -32.25
CA GLY A 342 -1.85 9.09 -32.69
C GLY A 342 -3.09 8.69 -31.89
N LEU A 343 -2.91 8.23 -30.64
CA LEU A 343 -4.02 7.91 -29.76
C LEU A 343 -4.70 9.24 -29.42
N ASP A 344 -5.74 9.55 -30.19
CA ASP A 344 -6.47 10.80 -30.06
C ASP A 344 -7.17 10.82 -28.70
N PHE A 345 -6.66 11.71 -27.85
CA PHE A 345 -7.16 11.97 -26.51
C PHE A 345 -8.60 12.48 -26.47
N SER A 346 -9.14 12.86 -27.63
CA SER A 346 -10.38 13.62 -27.76
C SER A 346 -11.63 12.74 -27.88
N ALA A 347 -11.51 11.41 -28.07
CA ALA A 347 -12.66 10.53 -28.22
C ALA A 347 -13.33 10.26 -26.86
N PRO A 348 -14.48 10.91 -26.55
CA PRO A 348 -15.19 10.68 -25.31
C PRO A 348 -16.01 9.40 -25.53
N GLY A 349 -15.69 8.32 -24.82
CA GLY A 349 -16.68 7.25 -24.58
C GLY A 349 -16.54 5.93 -25.34
N THR A 350 -15.35 5.52 -25.77
CA THR A 350 -15.12 4.11 -26.17
C THR A 350 -14.21 3.39 -25.18
N SER A 351 -14.61 3.40 -23.90
CA SER A 351 -14.11 2.44 -22.89
C SER A 351 -14.75 1.07 -23.14
N GLY A 352 -14.38 0.46 -24.26
CA GLY A 352 -14.79 -0.86 -24.70
C GLY A 352 -13.78 -1.39 -25.70
N TYR A 353 -12.48 -1.31 -25.40
CA TYR A 353 -11.48 -2.03 -26.16
C TYR A 353 -11.15 -3.37 -25.48
N PRO A 354 -11.29 -4.50 -26.20
CA PRO A 354 -10.81 -5.80 -25.75
C PRO A 354 -9.28 -5.78 -25.74
N GLY A 355 -8.70 -6.45 -24.74
CA GLY A 355 -7.28 -6.43 -24.43
C GLY A 355 -6.36 -6.65 -25.65
N SER A 356 -5.53 -5.65 -25.92
CA SER A 356 -4.32 -5.78 -26.74
C SER A 356 -3.14 -5.48 -25.82
N GLY A 357 -2.37 -6.53 -25.52
CA GLY A 357 -1.27 -6.49 -24.57
C GLY A 357 -0.12 -5.60 -25.02
N TYR A 358 0.20 -4.60 -24.19
CA TYR A 358 1.57 -4.16 -24.03
C TYR A 358 2.27 -5.11 -23.04
N PRO A 359 3.40 -5.72 -23.40
CA PRO A 359 4.22 -6.45 -22.45
C PRO A 359 4.96 -5.43 -21.58
N GLY A 360 4.59 -5.36 -20.29
CA GLY A 360 5.37 -4.65 -19.28
C GLY A 360 4.94 -3.21 -19.00
N SER A 361 3.70 -3.01 -18.54
CA SER A 361 3.27 -1.97 -17.59
C SER A 361 1.73 -1.90 -17.59
N GLY A 362 1.11 -3.06 -17.40
CA GLY A 362 -0.31 -3.16 -17.16
C GLY A 362 -0.61 -2.66 -15.76
N TYR A 363 -0.72 -1.34 -15.56
CA TYR A 363 -1.57 -0.83 -14.49
C TYR A 363 -2.95 -1.43 -14.72
N PRO A 364 -3.44 -2.31 -13.83
CA PRO A 364 -4.77 -2.85 -13.97
C PRO A 364 -5.74 -1.67 -13.96
N GLY A 365 -6.50 -1.54 -15.05
CA GLY A 365 -7.58 -0.58 -15.16
C GLY A 365 -8.50 -0.67 -13.93
N GLY A 366 -9.07 0.48 -13.59
CA GLY A 366 -9.90 0.70 -12.41
C GLY A 366 -10.82 -0.46 -12.07
N PHE A 367 -10.37 -1.27 -11.11
CA PHE A 367 -11.22 -2.08 -10.27
C PHE A 367 -11.39 -1.31 -8.97
N GLY A 368 -12.55 -0.67 -8.85
CA GLY A 368 -13.02 -0.06 -7.62
C GLY A 368 -12.25 1.19 -7.19
N GLY A 369 -12.97 2.24 -6.82
CA GLY A 369 -12.51 3.01 -5.67
C GLY A 369 -12.15 2.04 -4.54
N PRO A 370 -11.24 2.40 -3.62
CA PRO A 370 -10.90 1.54 -2.49
C PRO A 370 -12.20 0.97 -1.90
N PRO A 371 -12.39 -0.37 -1.85
CA PRO A 371 -13.57 -0.93 -1.24
C PRO A 371 -13.57 -0.41 0.18
N GLY A 372 -14.54 0.45 0.50
CA GLY A 372 -14.71 1.12 1.78
C GLY A 372 -13.42 1.20 2.57
N GLY A 373 -12.55 2.16 2.23
CA GLY A 373 -11.59 2.64 3.20
C GLY A 373 -12.42 2.99 4.43
N TYR A 374 -12.38 2.12 5.44
CA TYR A 374 -12.92 2.38 6.75
C TYR A 374 -12.21 3.65 7.19
N GLY A 375 -12.89 4.76 6.97
CA GLY A 375 -12.67 6.00 7.66
C GLY A 375 -12.94 5.68 9.12
N GLY A 376 -11.91 5.21 9.80
CA GLY A 376 -11.69 5.60 11.17
C GLY A 376 -11.88 7.10 11.18
N SER A 377 -12.98 7.51 11.82
CA SER A 377 -13.42 8.88 11.96
C SER A 377 -12.29 9.73 12.56
N ASP A 378 -11.39 10.24 11.73
CA ASP A 378 -10.61 11.42 12.07
C ASP A 378 -11.50 12.62 11.73
N GLY A 379 -12.30 12.98 12.73
CA GLY A 379 -13.03 14.24 12.77
C GLY A 379 -12.02 15.39 12.72
N GLY A 380 -11.76 15.85 11.50
CA GLY A 380 -11.08 17.09 11.19
C GLY A 380 -11.90 17.82 10.15
N GLU A 381 -12.74 18.75 10.61
CA GLU A 381 -13.52 19.66 9.79
C GLU A 381 -12.61 20.37 8.78
N SER A 382 -12.77 20.02 7.51
CA SER A 382 -12.56 20.95 6.40
C SER A 382 -13.86 20.99 5.64
N SER A 383 -14.72 21.91 6.05
CA SER A 383 -15.89 22.32 5.29
C SER A 383 -15.41 22.99 4.01
N ASP A 384 -15.40 22.24 2.91
CA ASP A 384 -15.53 22.82 1.57
C ASP A 384 -16.76 22.23 0.87
N PRO A 385 -17.53 23.06 0.14
CA PRO A 385 -18.94 22.81 -0.08
C PRO A 385 -19.17 22.20 -1.46
N TYR A 386 -19.17 20.87 -1.57
CA TYR A 386 -19.65 20.21 -2.78
C TYR A 386 -20.56 19.01 -2.47
N GLY A 387 -21.86 19.28 -2.57
CA GLY A 387 -22.79 18.43 -3.32
C GLY A 387 -23.18 17.09 -2.71
N GLY A 388 -23.86 17.10 -1.57
CA GLY A 388 -24.64 15.96 -1.09
C GLY A 388 -25.84 15.69 -2.02
N GLY A 389 -25.87 14.50 -2.64
CA GLY A 389 -27.03 13.96 -3.34
C GLY A 389 -28.14 13.63 -2.35
N GLY A 390 -29.12 14.52 -2.24
CA GLY A 390 -30.28 14.37 -1.38
C GLY A 390 -31.32 13.42 -1.96
N TYR A 391 -31.78 12.50 -1.11
CA TYR A 391 -33.01 11.73 -1.27
C TYR A 391 -34.23 12.65 -1.48
N PRO A 392 -35.26 12.22 -2.24
CA PRO A 392 -36.47 13.00 -2.44
C PRO A 392 -37.40 12.85 -1.23
N GLY A 393 -37.60 13.92 -0.47
CA GLY A 393 -38.61 13.91 0.59
C GLY A 393 -38.77 15.21 1.36
N SER A 394 -40.00 15.75 1.32
CA SER A 394 -40.58 16.70 2.28
C SER A 394 -40.27 18.19 2.05
N GLY A 395 -41.24 18.86 1.44
CA GLY A 395 -41.23 20.30 1.22
C GLY A 395 -41.29 21.10 2.52
N TYR A 396 -40.40 22.09 2.61
CA TYR A 396 -40.55 23.25 3.48
C TYR A 396 -40.60 24.51 2.61
N PRO A 397 -41.67 25.32 2.69
CA PRO A 397 -41.73 26.60 2.01
C PRO A 397 -41.15 27.70 2.92
N GLY A 398 -40.32 28.57 2.33
CA GLY A 398 -40.15 29.94 2.84
C GLY A 398 -38.81 30.24 3.51
N GLY A 399 -37.93 30.88 2.76
CA GLY A 399 -36.75 31.58 3.28
C GLY A 399 -36.00 32.23 2.13
N GLY A 400 -36.18 33.55 1.94
CA GLY A 400 -35.61 34.31 0.84
C GLY A 400 -34.09 34.18 0.76
N ALA A 401 -33.63 33.54 -0.32
CA ALA A 401 -32.21 33.40 -0.62
C ALA A 401 -31.73 34.67 -1.33
N GLY A 402 -30.77 35.37 -0.71
CA GLY A 402 -29.93 36.30 -1.44
C GLY A 402 -29.20 35.54 -2.55
N GLU A 403 -29.29 36.03 -3.79
CA GLU A 403 -28.53 35.52 -4.93
C GLU A 403 -27.03 35.59 -4.60
N LYS A 404 -26.44 34.47 -4.19
CA LYS A 404 -24.99 34.34 -4.24
C LYS A 404 -24.59 34.43 -5.72
N PRO A 405 -23.61 35.27 -6.09
CA PRO A 405 -23.17 35.38 -7.47
C PRO A 405 -22.79 33.99 -7.98
N ALA A 406 -23.39 33.59 -9.10
CA ALA A 406 -23.14 32.29 -9.71
C ALA A 406 -21.62 32.13 -9.89
N ALA A 407 -21.03 31.17 -9.16
CA ALA A 407 -19.64 30.81 -9.34
C ALA A 407 -19.43 30.53 -10.84
N LYS A 408 -18.50 31.26 -11.47
CA LYS A 408 -18.15 31.03 -12.87
C LYS A 408 -17.84 29.54 -12.99
N LYS A 409 -18.66 28.80 -13.74
CA LYS A 409 -18.39 27.40 -14.06
C LYS A 409 -17.09 27.40 -14.86
N GLU A 410 -15.97 27.10 -14.20
CA GLU A 410 -14.71 26.86 -14.88
C GLU A 410 -14.93 25.75 -15.91
N ALA A 411 -14.40 25.96 -17.12
CA ALA A 411 -14.48 24.94 -18.15
C ALA A 411 -13.82 23.65 -17.62
N PRO A 412 -14.40 22.47 -17.89
CA PRO A 412 -13.82 21.22 -17.42
C PRO A 412 -12.39 21.07 -17.95
N VAL A 413 -11.46 20.78 -17.05
CA VAL A 413 -10.05 20.53 -17.40
C VAL A 413 -9.99 19.36 -18.40
N PRO A 414 -9.29 19.50 -19.54
CA PRO A 414 -9.16 18.42 -20.52
C PRO A 414 -8.69 17.10 -19.90
N GLU A 415 -9.29 15.98 -20.29
CA GLU A 415 -8.99 14.63 -19.75
C GLU A 415 -7.49 14.26 -19.79
N PRO A 416 -6.70 14.61 -20.82
CA PRO A 416 -5.26 14.30 -20.85
C PRO A 416 -4.48 14.99 -19.74
N ILE A 417 -4.87 16.23 -19.43
CA ILE A 417 -4.29 17.01 -18.33
C ILE A 417 -4.66 16.33 -17.01
N GLN A 418 -5.93 15.96 -16.83
CA GLN A 418 -6.36 15.25 -15.62
C GLN A 418 -5.62 13.92 -15.44
N ARG A 419 -5.37 13.16 -16.52
CA ARG A 419 -4.62 11.90 -16.48
C ARG A 419 -3.19 12.11 -15.97
N VAL A 420 -2.45 13.06 -16.54
CA VAL A 420 -1.08 13.40 -16.08
C VAL A 420 -1.10 13.84 -14.62
N ARG A 421 -2.05 14.71 -14.22
CA ARG A 421 -2.22 15.13 -12.83
C ARG A 421 -2.40 13.95 -11.90
N ARG A 422 -3.32 13.02 -12.22
CA ARG A 422 -3.57 11.82 -11.41
C ARG A 422 -2.33 10.93 -11.30
N ARG A 423 -1.57 10.75 -12.39
CA ARG A 423 -0.38 9.87 -12.42
C ARG A 423 0.83 10.45 -11.68
N LEU A 424 1.05 11.77 -11.73
CA LEU A 424 2.19 12.41 -11.06
C LEU A 424 1.91 12.80 -9.60
N LYS A 425 0.67 13.13 -9.25
CA LYS A 425 0.34 13.62 -7.91
C LYS A 425 0.69 12.62 -6.82
N GLU A 426 0.48 11.33 -7.07
CA GLU A 426 0.74 10.28 -6.08
C GLU A 426 2.25 10.08 -5.81
N PRO A 427 3.12 9.86 -6.82
CA PRO A 427 4.57 9.80 -6.59
C PRO A 427 5.15 11.06 -5.93
N LEU A 428 4.75 12.25 -6.39
CA LEU A 428 5.22 13.52 -5.83
C LEU A 428 4.78 13.67 -4.37
N LYS A 429 3.54 13.29 -4.03
CA LYS A 429 3.08 13.26 -2.64
C LYS A 429 3.88 12.29 -1.79
N CYS A 430 4.20 11.10 -2.30
CA CYS A 430 5.01 10.12 -1.55
C CYS A 430 6.41 10.66 -1.24
N VAL A 431 7.05 11.30 -2.22
CA VAL A 431 8.36 11.96 -2.05
C VAL A 431 8.28 13.10 -1.03
N LEU A 432 7.28 13.97 -1.13
CA LEU A 432 7.08 15.06 -0.16
C LEU A 432 6.85 14.55 1.26
N LEU A 433 6.03 13.50 1.42
CA LEU A 433 5.82 12.86 2.71
C LEU A 433 7.14 12.30 3.27
N GLY A 434 7.96 11.63 2.46
CA GLY A 434 9.29 11.16 2.89
C GLY A 434 10.22 12.30 3.31
N LEU A 435 10.21 13.42 2.57
CA LEU A 435 11.09 14.58 2.84
C LEU A 435 10.69 15.34 4.11
N ARG A 436 9.44 15.78 4.23
CA ARG A 436 8.99 16.71 5.29
C ARG A 436 7.99 16.13 6.29
N GLY A 437 7.69 14.84 6.16
CA GLY A 437 6.64 14.18 6.93
C GLY A 437 5.23 14.62 6.57
N GLU A 438 4.28 14.20 7.38
CA GLU A 438 2.90 14.66 7.29
C GLU A 438 2.82 15.99 8.02
N THR A 439 2.30 17.03 7.35
CA THR A 439 2.04 18.31 8.03
C THR A 439 0.85 18.12 8.95
N ARG A 440 1.06 17.54 10.14
CA ARG A 440 0.03 17.47 11.16
C ARG A 440 -0.23 18.88 11.64
N ARG A 441 -1.33 19.45 11.15
CA ARG A 441 -1.94 20.59 11.83
C ARG A 441 -2.40 20.04 13.17
N SER A 442 -1.63 20.27 14.24
CA SER A 442 -2.01 19.85 15.58
C SER A 442 -3.35 20.53 15.94
N THR A 443 -4.45 19.83 15.74
CA THR A 443 -5.80 20.26 16.12
C THR A 443 -6.10 19.95 17.59
N ILE A 444 -5.20 19.25 18.28
CA ILE A 444 -5.35 18.91 19.69
C ILE A 444 -4.77 20.05 20.54
N GLY A 445 -5.67 20.90 21.04
CA GLY A 445 -5.37 22.03 21.93
C GLY A 445 -5.41 23.37 21.19
N GLY A 446 -6.54 24.07 21.30
CA GLY A 446 -6.80 25.35 20.63
C GLY A 446 -5.75 26.43 20.89
N ALA A 447 -4.72 26.47 20.04
CA ALA A 447 -3.91 27.63 19.70
C ALA A 447 -3.11 27.27 18.44
N ALA A 448 -3.67 27.57 17.25
CA ALA A 448 -3.01 27.38 15.96
C ALA A 448 -1.91 28.43 15.70
N SER A 449 -1.02 28.68 16.67
CA SER A 449 0.03 29.72 16.59
C SER A 449 1.46 29.19 16.58
N GLY A 450 1.68 27.88 16.61
CA GLY A 450 2.99 27.27 16.38
C GLY A 450 3.21 26.95 14.90
N ALA A 451 4.41 27.23 14.38
CA ALA A 451 4.84 26.63 13.12
C ALA A 451 4.69 25.10 13.21
N PRO A 452 4.20 24.42 12.16
CA PRO A 452 4.04 22.97 12.20
C PRO A 452 5.38 22.33 12.57
N ALA A 453 5.36 21.39 13.53
CA ALA A 453 6.54 20.60 13.83
C ALA A 453 6.97 19.91 12.53
N LEU A 454 8.22 20.13 12.14
CA LEU A 454 8.79 19.47 10.97
C LEU A 454 8.89 17.98 11.33
N GLU A 455 8.15 17.13 10.61
CA GLU A 455 8.24 15.68 10.71
C GLU A 455 9.15 15.13 9.58
N GLY A 456 9.44 13.83 9.56
CA GLY A 456 10.24 13.19 8.50
C GLY A 456 11.73 13.54 8.49
N LEU A 457 12.37 13.48 7.32
CA LEU A 457 13.83 13.71 7.19
C LEU A 457 14.28 15.12 7.53
N VAL A 458 13.42 16.14 7.32
CA VAL A 458 13.75 17.51 7.74
C VAL A 458 13.96 17.60 9.26
N ALA A 459 13.26 16.77 10.05
CA ALA A 459 13.43 16.71 11.50
C ALA A 459 14.80 16.17 11.93
N LEU A 460 15.44 15.37 11.06
CA LEU A 460 16.74 14.76 11.32
C LEU A 460 17.92 15.67 11.05
N ALA A 461 17.76 16.76 10.29
CA ALA A 461 18.86 17.63 9.92
C ALA A 461 19.36 18.45 11.14
N PRO A 462 20.53 18.14 11.71
CA PRO A 462 20.95 18.67 13.01
C PRO A 462 21.50 20.10 12.95
N ALA A 463 21.63 20.68 11.74
CA ALA A 463 22.23 21.99 11.51
C ALA A 463 21.60 22.71 10.31
N ASP A 464 21.70 24.03 10.30
CA ASP A 464 21.17 24.91 9.24
C ASP A 464 21.54 24.49 7.81
N PRO A 465 22.80 24.12 7.45
CA PRO A 465 23.12 23.84 6.05
C PRO A 465 22.47 22.57 5.50
N ALA A 466 22.40 21.50 6.30
CA ALA A 466 21.73 20.25 5.88
C ALA A 466 20.22 20.46 5.76
N LYS A 467 19.64 21.19 6.73
CA LYS A 467 18.23 21.54 6.73
C LYS A 467 17.85 22.40 5.53
N ASP A 468 18.67 23.38 5.19
CA ASP A 468 18.50 24.24 4.01
C ASP A 468 18.56 23.44 2.71
N GLN A 469 19.46 22.46 2.61
CA GLN A 469 19.55 21.60 1.43
C GLN A 469 18.29 20.73 1.29
N VAL A 470 17.83 20.07 2.35
CA VAL A 470 16.58 19.29 2.30
C VAL A 470 15.38 20.20 1.99
N GLN A 471 15.33 21.42 2.55
CA GLN A 471 14.28 22.38 2.27
C GLN A 471 14.28 22.83 0.80
N LYS A 472 15.46 23.02 0.18
CA LYS A 472 15.57 23.29 -1.26
C LYS A 472 14.98 22.15 -2.10
N LEU A 473 15.23 20.90 -1.72
CA LEU A 473 14.63 19.73 -2.38
C LEU A 473 13.10 19.72 -2.24
N VAL A 474 12.57 19.98 -1.03
CA VAL A 474 11.12 20.10 -0.79
C VAL A 474 10.51 21.17 -1.70
N THR A 475 11.06 22.38 -1.70
CA THR A 475 10.55 23.49 -2.52
C THR A 475 10.62 23.17 -4.02
N ALA A 476 11.66 22.50 -4.48
CA ALA A 476 11.79 22.09 -5.88
C ALA A 476 10.74 21.02 -6.27
N VAL A 477 10.45 20.04 -5.39
CA VAL A 477 9.38 19.06 -5.63
C VAL A 477 7.99 19.72 -5.60
N GLU A 478 7.74 20.64 -4.67
CA GLU A 478 6.49 21.42 -4.63
C GLU A 478 6.29 22.25 -5.90
N ALA A 479 7.34 22.83 -6.46
CA ALA A 479 7.26 23.55 -7.73
C ALA A 479 6.79 22.64 -8.88
N ILE A 480 7.13 21.34 -8.87
CA ILE A 480 6.60 20.37 -9.84
C ILE A 480 5.12 20.10 -9.59
N VAL A 481 4.69 19.98 -8.32
CA VAL A 481 3.26 19.82 -7.97
C VAL A 481 2.47 21.05 -8.42
N THR A 482 2.95 22.25 -8.14
CA THR A 482 2.33 23.50 -8.59
C THR A 482 2.26 23.54 -10.11
N ALA A 483 3.35 23.22 -10.82
CA ALA A 483 3.31 23.11 -12.27
C ALA A 483 2.21 22.13 -12.72
N THR A 484 2.10 20.96 -12.10
CA THR A 484 1.08 19.96 -12.44
C THR A 484 -0.36 20.50 -12.24
N ASP A 485 -0.61 21.30 -11.20
CA ASP A 485 -1.95 21.79 -10.83
C ASP A 485 -2.36 23.11 -11.52
N THR A 486 -1.43 24.00 -11.86
CA THR A 486 -1.78 25.37 -12.31
C THR A 486 -1.85 25.55 -13.82
N PHE A 487 -1.61 24.52 -14.64
CA PHE A 487 -1.64 24.68 -16.09
C PHE A 487 -3.05 24.60 -16.69
N ASP A 488 -3.40 25.64 -17.45
CA ASP A 488 -4.64 25.82 -18.22
C ASP A 488 -4.41 25.89 -19.75
N LYS A 489 -3.16 26.09 -20.20
CA LYS A 489 -2.80 26.34 -21.61
C LYS A 489 -2.68 25.10 -22.52
N GLY A 490 -2.87 23.90 -21.97
CA GLY A 490 -2.80 22.64 -22.73
C GLY A 490 -1.74 21.65 -22.23
N LEU A 491 -1.78 20.43 -22.77
CA LEU A 491 -0.92 19.32 -22.34
C LEU A 491 0.57 19.59 -22.62
N ASP A 492 0.91 20.14 -23.79
CA ASP A 492 2.32 20.41 -24.16
C ASP A 492 2.98 21.45 -23.26
N ASP A 493 2.27 22.52 -22.95
CA ASP A 493 2.75 23.57 -22.04
C ASP A 493 2.91 23.04 -20.62
N MET A 494 1.97 22.22 -20.15
CA MET A 494 2.09 21.54 -18.86
C MET A 494 3.33 20.64 -18.80
N MET A 495 3.52 19.78 -19.81
CA MET A 495 4.70 18.89 -19.86
C MET A 495 6.01 19.66 -20.02
N LYS A 496 6.01 20.81 -20.70
CA LYS A 496 7.16 21.72 -20.75
C LYS A 496 7.48 22.30 -19.37
N GLY A 497 6.46 22.74 -18.62
CA GLY A 497 6.62 23.23 -17.25
C GLY A 497 7.17 22.17 -16.29
N ILE A 498 6.57 20.97 -16.31
CA ILE A 498 7.02 19.81 -15.51
C ILE A 498 8.48 19.48 -15.83
N ARG A 499 8.86 19.39 -17.12
CA ARG A 499 10.26 19.13 -17.52
C ARG A 499 11.23 20.20 -17.04
N SER A 500 10.85 21.48 -17.10
CA SER A 500 11.69 22.58 -16.60
C SER A 500 11.96 22.41 -15.10
N LYS A 501 10.91 22.16 -14.31
CA LYS A 501 11.03 21.99 -12.85
C LYS A 501 11.73 20.69 -12.46
N ALA A 502 11.54 19.61 -13.22
CA ALA A 502 12.29 18.38 -13.02
C ALA A 502 13.81 18.56 -13.26
N ARG A 503 14.22 19.36 -14.26
CA ARG A 503 15.64 19.70 -14.49
C ARG A 503 16.23 20.59 -13.40
N GLU A 504 15.43 21.54 -12.89
CA GLU A 504 15.83 22.35 -11.72
C GLU A 504 16.07 21.45 -10.50
N LEU A 505 15.16 20.51 -10.22
CA LEU A 505 15.32 19.52 -9.15
C LEU A 505 16.55 18.62 -9.39
N GLU A 506 16.75 18.15 -10.62
CA GLU A 506 17.91 17.33 -10.99
C GLU A 506 19.25 18.05 -10.79
N SER A 507 19.30 19.37 -10.98
CA SER A 507 20.51 20.16 -10.72
C SER A 507 20.92 20.21 -9.24
N LEU A 508 20.03 19.82 -8.33
CA LEU A 508 20.29 19.69 -6.89
C LEU A 508 20.77 18.29 -6.49
N LEU A 509 20.74 17.33 -7.42
CA LEU A 509 21.20 15.97 -7.20
C LEU A 509 22.73 15.87 -7.37
N PRO A 510 23.38 14.90 -6.72
CA PRO A 510 24.80 14.65 -6.98
C PRO A 510 24.96 14.31 -8.46
N LYS A 511 25.98 14.91 -9.09
CA LYS A 511 26.36 14.50 -10.45
C LYS A 511 26.76 13.01 -10.37
N PRO A 512 26.34 12.17 -11.34
CA PRO A 512 26.91 10.83 -11.46
C PRO A 512 28.42 11.01 -11.44
N ALA A 513 29.13 10.23 -10.62
CA ALA A 513 30.58 10.18 -10.73
C ALA A 513 30.85 9.87 -12.21
N GLU A 514 31.53 10.78 -12.92
CA GLU A 514 32.04 10.47 -14.24
C GLU A 514 32.92 9.25 -14.02
N GLU A 515 32.41 8.07 -14.41
CA GLU A 515 33.20 6.84 -14.42
C GLU A 515 34.43 7.20 -15.22
N THR A 516 35.51 7.45 -14.48
CA THR A 516 36.79 7.75 -15.08
C THR A 516 37.18 6.41 -15.65
N GLU A 517 36.82 6.17 -16.90
CA GLU A 517 37.40 5.12 -17.72
C GLU A 517 38.89 5.43 -17.75
N GLU A 518 39.60 5.00 -16.70
CA GLU A 518 41.04 4.86 -16.70
C GLU A 518 41.31 3.81 -17.76
N SER A 519 41.49 4.29 -18.98
CA SER A 519 42.02 3.53 -20.09
C SER A 519 43.38 3.00 -19.64
N SER A 520 43.42 1.75 -19.19
CA SER A 520 44.65 0.99 -19.03
C SER A 520 45.19 0.66 -20.43
N GLU A 521 45.68 1.69 -21.13
CA GLU A 521 46.67 1.54 -22.18
C GLU A 521 48.05 1.77 -21.54
N ASP A 522 48.97 0.85 -21.81
CA ASP A 522 50.35 0.75 -21.30
C ASP A 522 50.54 0.15 -19.89
N ASP A 523 50.53 -1.18 -19.83
CA ASP A 523 51.68 -1.87 -19.22
C ASP A 523 52.12 -3.06 -20.08
N ALA A 524 53.25 -2.82 -20.75
CA ALA A 524 53.96 -3.81 -21.54
C ALA A 524 54.56 -4.90 -20.64
N LEU A 525 54.42 -6.15 -21.10
CA LEU A 525 55.19 -7.31 -20.65
C LEU A 525 56.70 -6.98 -20.55
N PRO A 526 57.38 -7.49 -19.51
CA PRO A 526 58.36 -8.53 -19.83
C PRO A 526 58.43 -9.67 -18.80
N GLY A 527 58.71 -10.87 -19.31
CA GLY A 527 59.55 -11.84 -18.60
C GLY A 527 58.82 -12.96 -17.86
N GLY A 528 58.73 -14.13 -18.51
CA GLY A 528 58.34 -15.36 -17.84
C GLY A 528 59.39 -15.90 -16.87
N THR A 529 58.93 -16.66 -15.88
CA THR A 529 59.65 -17.78 -15.25
C THR A 529 58.67 -18.82 -14.71
N ALA A 530 59.15 -20.07 -14.67
CA ALA A 530 58.44 -21.34 -14.59
C ALA A 530 57.83 -21.69 -13.19
N PRO A 531 57.07 -22.81 -13.07
CA PRO A 531 56.20 -23.07 -11.92
C PRO A 531 56.94 -23.81 -10.78
N ALA A 532 56.64 -23.44 -9.53
CA ALA A 532 57.13 -24.13 -8.33
C ALA A 532 55.97 -24.64 -7.45
N LYS A 533 55.86 -25.97 -7.45
CA LYS A 533 55.50 -26.91 -6.35
C LYS A 533 54.55 -26.46 -5.23
N SER A 534 53.43 -27.17 -5.15
CA SER A 534 52.59 -27.35 -3.96
C SER A 534 53.38 -27.91 -2.76
N PRO A 535 53.10 -27.46 -1.52
CA PRO A 535 53.49 -28.18 -0.30
C PRO A 535 52.43 -29.25 0.10
N PRO A 536 52.83 -30.24 0.91
CA PRO A 536 52.11 -31.50 1.09
C PRO A 536 51.04 -31.44 2.18
N ALA A 537 50.13 -32.41 2.09
CA ALA A 537 49.13 -32.74 3.08
C ALA A 537 49.75 -33.15 4.42
N GLU A 538 49.27 -32.54 5.50
CA GLU A 538 49.56 -32.94 6.88
C GLU A 538 48.44 -33.86 7.37
N LYS A 539 48.81 -35.09 7.72
CA LYS A 539 48.00 -36.09 8.42
C LYS A 539 48.59 -36.32 9.81
N ASP A 540 47.69 -36.70 10.71
CA ASP A 540 47.88 -37.39 11.99
C ASP A 540 48.10 -36.56 13.25
N GLY A 541 47.33 -36.90 14.29
CA GLY A 541 47.56 -36.41 15.65
C GLY A 541 46.40 -36.56 16.64
N ALA A 542 45.94 -37.79 16.87
CA ALA A 542 45.05 -38.12 17.99
C ALA A 542 45.77 -37.94 19.34
N THR A 543 45.10 -37.38 20.35
CA THR A 543 45.35 -37.75 21.76
C THR A 543 44.11 -37.59 22.62
N LYS A 544 43.86 -38.64 23.40
CA LYS A 544 42.89 -38.77 24.48
C LYS A 544 43.24 -37.86 25.66
N ASN A 545 42.23 -37.33 26.33
CA ASN A 545 41.99 -37.51 27.77
C ASN A 545 40.50 -37.40 28.04
#